data_AF-A0A0M3JB93-F1
#
_entry.id   AF-A0A0M3JB93-F1
#
_cell.length_a   1.000
_cell.length_b   1.000
_cell.length_c   1.000
_cell.angle_alpha   90.00
_cell.angle_beta   90.00
_cell.angle_gamma   90.00
#
_symmetry.space_group_name_H-M   'P 1'
#
loop_
_entity.id
_entity.type
_entity.pdbx_description
1 polymer ?
#
loop_
_entity_poly.entity_id
_entity_poly.type
_entity_poly.pdbx_seq_one_letter_code
_entity_poly.pdbx_strand_id
1 'polypeptide(L)'
;MKGVQAYYAEDWEACVHSLEVSMEEFFIEEEKCRRICEDKLDWETIEGINPEIAIVLTSVYVSVLRCKNACAVKLSKVNGHQIGAILPSYFEYLHICQYKLNRGRDTCQSVANSILLNPSNSIMRRNRLFYSKKYDKEDLFQPSEVNLSIRSVQKNGSSFDNS
;
A
#
# COMPACT_ATOMS: atom_id res chain seq x y z
N MET A 1 -10.11 13.42 -2.37
CA MET A 1 -9.32 13.33 -1.12
C MET A 1 -9.04 14.73 -0.61
N LYS A 2 -9.38 15.04 0.66
CA LYS A 2 -9.13 16.36 1.28
C LYS A 2 -7.65 16.74 1.26
N GLY A 3 -6.76 15.77 1.48
CA GLY A 3 -5.31 16.00 1.43
C GLY A 3 -4.78 16.46 0.07
N VAL A 4 -5.31 15.94 -1.03
CA VAL A 4 -4.96 16.43 -2.38
C VAL A 4 -5.50 17.83 -2.64
N GLN A 5 -6.67 18.18 -2.09
CA GLN A 5 -7.18 19.55 -2.17
C GLN A 5 -6.28 20.53 -1.41
N ALA A 6 -5.87 20.15 -0.19
CA ALA A 6 -4.92 20.94 0.61
C ALA A 6 -3.55 21.08 -0.08
N TYR A 7 -3.07 20.02 -0.75
CA TYR A 7 -1.87 20.09 -1.59
C TYR A 7 -1.95 21.19 -2.66
N TYR A 8 -3.07 21.25 -3.40
CA TYR A 8 -3.26 22.27 -4.44
C TYR A 8 -3.52 23.68 -3.87
N ALA A 9 -4.02 23.77 -2.64
CA ALA A 9 -4.20 25.03 -1.92
C ALA A 9 -2.92 25.51 -1.22
N GLU A 10 -1.82 24.75 -1.30
CA GLU A 10 -0.56 24.99 -0.58
C GLU A 10 -0.71 25.06 0.95
N ASP A 11 -1.77 24.46 1.49
CA ASP A 11 -1.95 24.26 2.94
C ASP A 11 -1.20 22.98 3.33
N TRP A 12 0.09 23.13 3.64
CA TRP A 12 1.00 21.99 3.82
C TRP A 12 0.69 21.21 5.10
N GLU A 13 0.33 21.89 6.18
CA GLU A 13 -0.10 21.27 7.44
C GLU A 13 -1.37 20.43 7.23
N ALA A 14 -2.41 21.00 6.59
CA ALA A 14 -3.63 20.26 6.31
C ALA A 14 -3.39 19.15 5.28
N CYS A 15 -2.47 19.35 4.33
CA CYS A 15 -2.07 18.31 3.37
C CYS A 15 -1.51 17.09 4.09
N VAL A 16 -0.49 17.28 4.95
CA VAL A 16 0.12 16.15 5.66
C VAL A 16 -0.91 15.48 6.57
N HIS A 17 -1.61 16.25 7.40
CA HIS A 17 -2.60 15.70 8.32
C HIS A 17 -3.69 14.89 7.59
N SER A 18 -4.28 15.47 6.55
CA SER A 18 -5.38 14.81 5.82
C SER A 18 -4.91 13.57 5.04
N LEU A 19 -3.68 13.56 4.53
CA LEU A 19 -3.12 12.39 3.83
C LEU A 19 -2.75 11.27 4.81
N GLU A 20 -2.14 11.59 5.95
CA GLU A 20 -1.79 10.61 6.99
C GLU A 20 -3.04 9.94 7.56
N VAL A 21 -4.07 10.71 7.92
CA VAL A 21 -5.36 10.17 8.40
C VAL A 21 -6.02 9.29 7.35
N SER A 22 -6.11 9.77 6.10
CA SER A 22 -6.71 9.01 5.00
C SER A 22 -5.94 7.71 4.69
N MET A 23 -4.62 7.70 4.87
CA MET A 23 -3.79 6.51 4.69
C MET A 23 -3.97 5.51 5.84
N GLU A 24 -4.10 5.99 7.08
CA GLU A 24 -4.42 5.15 8.24
C GLU A 24 -5.79 4.47 8.08
N GLU A 25 -6.82 5.24 7.72
CA GLU A 25 -8.15 4.73 7.39
C GLU A 25 -8.09 3.69 6.28
N PHE A 26 -7.29 3.93 5.23
CA PHE A 26 -7.09 2.96 4.16
C PHE A 26 -6.56 1.62 4.70
N PHE A 27 -5.54 1.62 5.58
CA PHE A 27 -5.02 0.38 6.14
C PHE A 27 -6.04 -0.35 7.01
N ILE A 28 -6.81 0.38 7.81
CA ILE A 28 -7.88 -0.19 8.64
C ILE A 28 -8.94 -0.88 7.76
N GLU A 29 -9.39 -0.22 6.69
CA GLU A 29 -10.40 -0.78 5.79
C GLU A 29 -9.84 -1.93 4.93
N GLU A 30 -8.56 -1.88 4.57
CA GLU A 30 -7.87 -2.96 3.85
C GLU A 30 -7.82 -4.21 4.71
N GLU A 31 -7.45 -4.07 5.98
CA GLU A 31 -7.43 -5.18 6.93
C GLU A 31 -8.83 -5.78 7.14
N LYS A 32 -9.86 -4.93 7.33
CA LYS A 32 -11.25 -5.38 7.43
C LYS A 32 -11.68 -6.17 6.19
N CYS A 33 -11.35 -5.66 5.00
CA CYS A 33 -11.63 -6.35 3.75
C CYS A 33 -10.96 -7.74 3.70
N ARG A 34 -9.69 -7.85 4.13
CA ARG A 34 -8.97 -9.12 4.15
C ARG A 34 -9.57 -10.13 5.13
N ARG A 35 -10.08 -9.68 6.29
CA ARG A 35 -10.77 -10.54 7.27
C ARG A 35 -12.08 -11.10 6.70
N ILE A 36 -12.86 -10.28 5.99
CA ILE A 36 -14.11 -10.72 5.33
C ILE A 36 -13.84 -11.82 4.28
N CYS A 37 -12.65 -11.87 3.69
CA CYS A 37 -12.29 -12.93 2.75
C CYS A 37 -12.11 -14.30 3.41
N GLU A 38 -11.78 -14.36 4.71
CA GLU A 38 -11.56 -15.60 5.46
C GLU A 38 -12.86 -16.16 6.05
N ASP A 39 -13.82 -15.30 6.37
CA ASP A 39 -15.11 -15.63 7.00
C ASP A 39 -16.02 -16.52 6.12
N LYS A 40 -15.65 -16.68 4.84
CA LYS A 40 -16.38 -17.55 3.90
C LYS A 40 -16.05 -19.04 4.04
N LEU A 41 -15.14 -19.41 4.94
CA LEU A 41 -14.65 -20.78 5.08
C LEU A 41 -15.04 -21.38 6.42
N ASP A 42 -15.79 -22.48 6.37
CA ASP A 42 -15.99 -23.37 7.50
C ASP A 42 -14.82 -24.35 7.58
N TRP A 43 -13.82 -24.00 8.40
CA TRP A 43 -12.61 -24.80 8.60
C TRP A 43 -12.86 -26.06 9.43
N GLU A 44 -13.97 -26.14 10.17
CA GLU A 44 -14.34 -27.34 10.96
C GLU A 44 -14.79 -28.47 10.04
N THR A 45 -15.33 -28.14 8.87
CA THR A 45 -15.67 -29.12 7.83
C THR A 45 -14.41 -29.74 7.19
N ILE A 46 -13.21 -29.21 7.45
CA ILE A 46 -11.96 -29.58 6.75
C ILE A 46 -11.14 -30.69 7.47
N GLU A 47 -11.38 -30.96 8.76
CA GLU A 47 -10.68 -32.04 9.47
C GLU A 47 -11.22 -33.44 9.08
N GLY A 48 -10.37 -34.29 8.47
CA GLY A 48 -10.67 -35.71 8.18
C GLY A 48 -10.80 -36.10 6.70
N ILE A 49 -10.25 -35.28 5.80
CA ILE A 49 -10.66 -35.24 4.40
C ILE A 49 -9.82 -36.12 3.43
N ASN A 50 -10.51 -36.82 2.52
CA ASN A 50 -9.97 -37.66 1.43
C ASN A 50 -9.14 -36.85 0.38
N PRO A 51 -8.05 -37.40 -0.21
CA PRO A 51 -7.25 -36.75 -1.25
C PRO A 51 -8.02 -36.11 -2.43
N GLU A 52 -9.21 -36.60 -2.81
CA GLU A 52 -10.03 -35.94 -3.86
C GLU A 52 -10.51 -34.53 -3.47
N ILE A 53 -10.62 -34.25 -2.17
CA ILE A 53 -11.07 -32.96 -1.65
C ILE A 53 -9.90 -31.98 -1.48
N ALA A 54 -8.64 -32.44 -1.57
CA ALA A 54 -7.46 -31.55 -1.60
C ALA A 54 -7.52 -30.56 -2.78
N ILE A 55 -8.12 -30.97 -3.90
CA ILE A 55 -8.36 -30.10 -5.07
C ILE A 55 -9.36 -28.99 -4.72
N VAL A 56 -10.44 -29.33 -4.01
CA VAL A 56 -11.46 -28.38 -3.56
C VAL A 56 -10.87 -27.39 -2.55
N LEU A 57 -10.09 -27.88 -1.58
CA LEU A 57 -9.39 -27.05 -0.60
C LEU A 57 -8.42 -26.07 -1.25
N THR A 58 -7.68 -26.51 -2.27
CA THR A 58 -6.77 -25.65 -3.03
C THR A 58 -7.54 -24.56 -3.78
N SER A 59 -8.64 -24.91 -4.44
CA SER A 59 -9.51 -23.94 -5.15
C SER A 59 -10.07 -22.88 -4.20
N VAL A 60 -10.53 -23.33 -3.03
CA VAL A 60 -11.01 -22.50 -1.94
C VAL A 60 -9.92 -21.54 -1.45
N TYR A 61 -8.72 -22.05 -1.19
CA TYR A 61 -7.59 -21.24 -0.73
C TYR A 61 -7.20 -20.17 -1.77
N VAL A 62 -7.12 -20.56 -3.05
CA VAL A 62 -6.88 -19.63 -4.17
C VAL A 62 -7.96 -18.56 -4.24
N SER A 63 -9.23 -18.91 -4.01
CA SER A 63 -10.35 -17.95 -3.96
C SER A 63 -10.17 -16.90 -2.85
N VAL A 64 -9.79 -17.34 -1.65
CA VAL A 64 -9.49 -16.42 -0.53
C VAL A 64 -8.30 -15.51 -0.84
N LEU A 65 -7.23 -16.05 -1.41
CA LEU A 65 -6.07 -15.26 -1.82
C LEU A 65 -6.43 -14.20 -2.86
N ARG A 66 -7.22 -14.57 -3.88
CA ARG A 66 -7.72 -13.63 -4.89
C ARG A 66 -8.59 -12.53 -4.26
N CYS A 67 -9.45 -12.89 -3.30
CA CYS A 67 -10.26 -11.94 -2.57
C CYS A 67 -9.40 -10.92 -1.80
N LYS A 68 -8.38 -11.39 -1.06
CA LYS A 68 -7.46 -10.54 -0.31
C LYS A 68 -6.65 -9.63 -1.24
N ASN A 69 -6.14 -10.15 -2.35
CA ASN A 69 -5.36 -9.37 -3.32
C ASN A 69 -6.19 -8.24 -3.97
N ALA A 70 -7.52 -8.39 -4.02
CA ALA A 70 -8.42 -7.37 -4.56
C ALA A 70 -8.76 -6.25 -3.57
N CYS A 71 -8.40 -6.34 -2.28
CA CYS A 71 -8.84 -5.38 -1.26
C CYS A 71 -8.33 -3.95 -1.52
N ALA A 72 -7.03 -3.78 -1.76
CA ALA A 72 -6.45 -2.48 -2.08
C ALA A 72 -7.09 -1.82 -3.32
N VAL A 73 -7.43 -2.63 -4.35
CA VAL A 73 -8.10 -2.19 -5.58
C VAL A 73 -9.54 -1.76 -5.29
N LYS A 74 -10.28 -2.49 -4.45
CA LYS A 74 -11.65 -2.09 -4.06
C LYS A 74 -11.66 -0.75 -3.33
N LEU A 75 -10.64 -0.48 -2.52
CA LEU A 75 -10.50 0.74 -1.75
C LEU A 75 -9.88 1.91 -2.54
N SER A 76 -9.42 1.67 -3.77
CA SER A 76 -8.76 2.70 -4.57
C SER A 76 -9.72 3.60 -5.34
N LYS A 77 -11.03 3.43 -5.17
CA LYS A 77 -12.06 4.27 -5.80
C LYS A 77 -12.27 5.55 -5.01
N VAL A 78 -11.82 6.67 -5.57
CA VAL A 78 -11.97 8.01 -4.98
C VAL A 78 -12.85 8.86 -5.88
N ASN A 79 -13.94 9.43 -5.33
CA ASN A 79 -14.89 10.27 -6.08
C ASN A 79 -15.41 9.61 -7.38
N GLY A 80 -15.62 8.29 -7.37
CA GLY A 80 -16.10 7.56 -8.55
C GLY A 80 -15.00 7.07 -9.50
N HIS A 81 -13.76 7.53 -9.34
CA HIS A 81 -12.62 7.17 -10.20
C HIS A 81 -11.68 6.20 -9.52
N GLN A 82 -11.23 5.19 -10.28
CA GLN A 82 -10.26 4.21 -9.82
C GLN A 82 -8.85 4.82 -9.83
N ILE A 83 -8.18 4.84 -8.68
CA ILE A 83 -6.77 5.20 -8.59
C ILE A 83 -5.96 3.89 -8.68
N GLY A 84 -5.16 3.73 -9.74
CA GLY A 84 -4.48 2.45 -10.02
C GLY A 84 -3.53 2.01 -8.92
N ALA A 85 -2.76 2.94 -8.36
CA ALA A 85 -1.77 2.66 -7.31
C ALA A 85 -1.96 3.62 -6.13
N ILE A 86 -3.10 3.50 -5.45
CA ILE A 86 -3.51 4.43 -4.37
C ILE A 86 -2.45 4.55 -3.26
N LEU A 87 -1.84 3.45 -2.86
CA LEU A 87 -0.88 3.45 -1.77
C LEU A 87 0.42 4.22 -2.09
N PRO A 88 1.13 3.95 -3.21
CA PRO A 88 2.26 4.79 -3.60
C PRO A 88 1.85 6.25 -3.87
N SER A 89 0.62 6.51 -4.33
CA SER A 89 0.13 7.89 -4.50
C SER A 89 0.06 8.68 -3.20
N TYR A 90 -0.28 8.08 -2.05
CA TYR A 90 -0.19 8.78 -0.76
C TYR A 90 1.22 9.32 -0.52
N PHE A 91 2.24 8.48 -0.73
CA PHE A 91 3.64 8.86 -0.55
C PHE A 91 4.15 9.85 -1.61
N GLU A 92 3.61 9.79 -2.83
CA GLU A 92 3.87 10.78 -3.89
C GLU A 92 3.34 12.18 -3.51
N TYR A 93 2.25 12.30 -2.77
CA TYR A 93 1.82 13.60 -2.25
C TYR A 93 2.53 13.98 -0.93
N LEU A 94 2.63 13.03 0.01
CA LEU A 94 3.20 13.26 1.34
C LEU A 94 4.63 13.79 1.27
N HIS A 95 5.48 13.24 0.39
CA HIS A 95 6.87 13.70 0.34
C HIS A 95 6.98 15.20 0.00
N ILE A 96 6.09 15.74 -0.83
CA ILE A 96 6.11 17.16 -1.19
C ILE A 96 5.62 18.01 -0.01
N CYS A 97 4.50 17.62 0.62
CA CYS A 97 3.96 18.37 1.75
C CYS A 97 4.90 18.35 2.96
N GLN A 98 5.51 17.20 3.25
CA GLN A 98 6.54 17.07 4.29
C GLN A 98 7.79 17.90 3.96
N TYR A 99 8.21 17.91 2.69
CA TYR A 99 9.35 18.73 2.25
C TYR A 99 9.09 20.23 2.46
N LYS A 100 7.89 20.70 2.13
CA LYS A 100 7.48 22.10 2.32
C LYS A 100 7.45 22.52 3.80
N LEU A 101 7.21 21.58 4.71
CA LEU A 101 7.28 21.78 6.16
C LEU A 101 8.67 21.54 6.76
N ASN A 102 9.72 21.38 5.95
CA ASN A 102 11.08 21.02 6.40
C ASN A 102 11.17 19.69 7.17
N ARG A 103 10.22 18.77 6.99
CA ARG A 103 10.22 17.42 7.58
C ARG A 103 11.06 16.47 6.73
N GLY A 104 12.38 16.68 6.72
CA GLY A 104 13.31 15.98 5.83
C GLY A 104 13.38 14.45 6.02
N ARG A 105 13.37 13.97 7.27
CA ARG A 105 13.34 12.53 7.57
C ARG A 105 12.09 11.88 6.97
N ASP A 106 10.92 12.48 7.21
CA ASP A 106 9.65 11.95 6.74
C ASP A 106 9.56 12.00 5.21
N THR A 107 10.08 13.08 4.61
CA THR A 107 10.21 13.22 3.15
C THR A 107 10.98 12.03 2.55
N CYS A 108 12.15 11.72 3.08
CA CYS A 108 13.00 10.63 2.58
C CYS A 108 12.33 9.26 2.77
N GLN A 109 11.68 9.03 3.92
CA GLN A 109 10.92 7.80 4.17
C GLN A 109 9.73 7.66 3.22
N SER A 110 8.97 8.73 2.96
CA SER A 110 7.88 8.74 1.98
C SER A 110 8.38 8.39 0.59
N VAL A 111 9.52 8.96 0.16
CA VAL A 111 10.14 8.59 -1.12
C VAL A 111 10.53 7.11 -1.16
N ALA A 112 11.11 6.60 -0.07
CA ALA A 112 11.49 5.19 0.03
C ALA A 112 10.26 4.26 -0.04
N ASN A 113 9.19 4.58 0.67
CA ASN A 113 7.92 3.84 0.63
C ASN A 113 7.30 3.86 -0.78
N SER A 114 7.27 5.01 -1.45
CA SER A 114 6.73 5.12 -2.81
C SER A 114 7.51 4.25 -3.80
N ILE A 115 8.85 4.28 -3.76
CA ILE A 115 9.70 3.44 -4.63
C ILE A 115 9.55 1.96 -4.28
N LEU A 116 9.38 1.62 -2.99
CA LEU A 116 9.14 0.25 -2.56
C LEU A 116 7.86 -0.30 -3.20
N LEU A 117 6.79 0.49 -3.23
CA LEU A 117 5.47 0.09 -3.70
C LEU A 117 5.30 0.23 -5.21
N ASN A 118 6.03 1.15 -5.85
CA ASN A 118 6.03 1.35 -7.29
C ASN A 118 7.45 1.59 -7.83
N PRO A 119 8.25 0.51 -7.98
CA PRO A 119 9.66 0.63 -8.39
C PRO A 119 9.86 1.25 -9.78
N SER A 120 8.85 1.19 -10.65
CA SER A 120 8.91 1.70 -12.01
C SER A 120 8.74 3.23 -12.08
N ASN A 121 8.26 3.90 -11.03
CA ASN A 121 8.08 5.36 -11.00
C ASN A 121 9.43 6.11 -11.10
N SER A 122 9.71 6.66 -12.29
CA SER A 122 10.94 7.40 -12.59
C SER A 122 11.00 8.78 -11.93
N ILE A 123 9.87 9.37 -11.58
CA ILE A 123 9.79 10.65 -10.87
C ILE A 123 10.29 10.45 -9.44
N MET A 124 9.80 9.44 -8.74
CA MET A 124 10.22 9.17 -7.36
C MET A 124 11.68 8.76 -7.25
N ARG A 125 12.23 8.03 -8.23
CA ARG A 125 13.68 7.76 -8.31
C ARG A 125 14.50 9.05 -8.48
N ARG A 126 14.02 10.02 -9.27
CA ARG A 126 14.68 11.33 -9.38
C ARG A 126 14.58 12.13 -8.09
N ASN A 127 13.42 12.10 -7.42
CA ASN A 127 13.24 12.77 -6.13
C ASN A 127 14.18 12.19 -5.06
N ARG A 128 14.39 10.87 -5.05
CA ARG A 128 15.40 10.24 -4.19
C ARG A 128 16.78 10.83 -4.43
N LEU A 129 17.24 10.91 -5.68
CA LEU A 129 18.54 11.50 -6.01
C LEU A 129 18.65 12.96 -5.58
N PHE A 130 17.58 13.74 -5.73
CA PHE A 130 17.53 15.13 -5.27
C PHE A 130 17.70 15.23 -3.75
N TYR A 131 16.92 14.47 -2.98
CA TYR A 131 16.97 14.51 -1.52
C TYR A 131 18.26 13.87 -0.95
N SER A 132 18.80 12.81 -1.57
CA SER A 132 20.10 12.23 -1.18
C SER A 132 21.19 13.30 -1.28
N LYS A 133 21.21 14.09 -2.36
CA LYS A 133 22.17 15.21 -2.50
C LYS A 133 21.92 16.35 -1.50
N LYS A 134 20.65 16.64 -1.20
CA LYS A 134 20.27 17.74 -0.30
C LYS A 134 20.65 17.44 1.16
N TYR A 135 20.42 16.22 1.62
CA TYR A 135 20.57 15.84 3.02
C TYR A 135 21.88 15.09 3.32
N ASP A 136 22.53 14.53 2.30
CA ASP A 136 23.77 13.74 2.40
C ASP A 136 23.71 12.62 3.46
N LYS A 137 22.52 11.98 3.54
CA LYS A 137 22.18 10.97 4.55
C LYS A 137 21.32 9.87 3.95
N GLU A 138 21.99 8.83 3.49
CA GLU A 138 21.34 7.72 2.80
C GLU A 138 20.49 6.84 3.75
N ASP A 139 20.81 6.86 5.05
CA ASP A 139 20.07 6.20 6.13
C ASP A 139 18.65 6.76 6.34
N LEU A 140 18.34 7.93 5.79
CA LEU A 140 16.98 8.49 5.83
C LEU A 140 16.01 7.79 4.85
N PHE A 141 16.51 7.05 3.86
CA PHE A 141 15.69 6.37 2.85
C PHE A 141 15.31 4.95 3.25
N GLN A 142 14.77 4.80 4.46
CA GLN A 142 14.31 3.52 4.97
C GLN A 142 12.78 3.45 4.90
N PRO A 143 12.21 2.49 4.13
CA PRO A 143 10.77 2.27 4.14
C PRO A 143 10.28 1.90 5.55
N SER A 144 9.06 2.30 5.88
CA SER A 144 8.42 1.94 7.15
C SER A 144 8.10 0.44 7.20
N GLU A 145 8.12 -0.16 8.39
CA GLU A 145 7.85 -1.60 8.62
C GLU A 145 6.52 -2.06 8.00
N VAL A 146 5.46 -1.25 8.12
CA VAL A 146 4.15 -1.52 7.53
C VAL A 146 4.22 -1.70 6.01
N ASN A 147 5.03 -0.90 5.31
CA ASN A 147 5.15 -1.02 3.86
C ASN A 147 6.07 -2.17 3.43
N LEU A 148 7.02 -2.55 4.27
CA LEU A 148 7.84 -3.75 4.06
C LEU A 148 6.99 -5.03 4.14
N SER A 149 6.05 -5.11 5.08
CA SER A 149 5.12 -6.24 5.19
C SER A 149 4.13 -6.31 4.02
N ILE A 150 3.67 -5.17 3.50
CA ILE A 150 2.79 -5.14 2.32
C ILE A 150 3.52 -5.69 1.09
N ARG A 151 4.77 -5.30 0.86
CA ARG A 151 5.53 -5.79 -0.31
C ARG A 151 5.83 -7.28 -0.23
N SER A 152 6.08 -7.83 0.97
CA SER A 152 6.31 -9.29 1.12
C SER A 152 5.05 -10.08 0.76
N VAL A 153 3.86 -9.59 1.12
CA VAL A 153 2.57 -10.18 0.73
C VAL A 153 2.38 -10.13 -0.79
N GLN A 154 2.65 -8.99 -1.44
CA GLN A 154 2.51 -8.85 -2.90
C GLN A 154 3.46 -9.78 -3.68
N LYS A 155 4.72 -9.94 -3.24
CA LYS A 155 5.66 -10.88 -3.87
C LYS A 155 5.18 -12.32 -3.80
N ASN A 156 4.65 -12.74 -2.66
CA ASN A 156 4.16 -14.12 -2.46
C ASN A 156 2.87 -14.41 -3.24
N GLY A 157 2.05 -13.39 -3.54
CA GLY A 157 0.86 -13.53 -4.39
C GLY A 157 1.18 -13.72 -5.88
N SER A 158 2.25 -13.08 -6.38
CA SER A 158 2.65 -13.17 -7.81
C SER A 158 3.27 -14.51 -8.22
N SER A 159 3.60 -15.39 -7.27
CA SER A 159 4.16 -16.72 -7.55
C SER A 159 3.11 -17.77 -7.94
N PHE A 160 1.80 -17.48 -7.78
CA PHE A 160 0.71 -18.41 -8.09
C PHE A 160 0.05 -18.20 -9.46
N ASP A 161 0.44 -17.16 -10.22
CA ASP A 161 -0.14 -16.86 -11.54
C ASP A 161 0.71 -17.40 -12.71
N ASN A 162 1.78 -18.17 -12.45
CA ASN A 162 2.67 -18.76 -13.47
C ASN A 162 2.81 -20.29 -13.33
N SER A 163 1.74 -21.01 -12.97
CA SER A 163 1.73 -22.48 -12.97
C SER A 163 0.42 -23.02 -13.51
#